data_AF-A0A1I0YBY6-F1
#
_entry.id   AF-A0A1I0YBY6-F1
#
_cell.length_a   1.000
_cell.length_b   1.000
_cell.length_c   1.000
_cell.angle_alpha   90.00
_cell.angle_beta   90.00
_cell.angle_gamma   90.00
#
_symmetry.space_group_name_H-M   'P 1'
#
loop_
_entity.id
_entity.type
_entity.pdbx_description
1 polymer ?
#
loop_
_entity_poly.entity_id
_entity_poly.type
_entity_poly.pdbx_seq_one_letter_code
_entity_poly.pdbx_strand_id
1 'polypeptide(L)'
;MKLSKKIKKKQSAKMGRMLTRKRLSENRAKAQVRHSFIRQNVTEMSVKKSAMEDLFVIFMAAAHDALGFGKDRLAALKEKMLSHLECMRCGLVTVADIENILRDEANYGILREKNKDRSRTTEIRMKAVDEVSAAFMISLLDGWGYKKVRLARAHKAAGDISVQLANGTLTFAKIKDVLTNKVKFAA
;
A
#
# COMPACT_ATOMS: atom_id res chain seq x y z
N MET A 1 -34.76 -63.86 11.14
CA MET A 1 -33.42 -63.29 10.83
C MET A 1 -33.33 -62.33 9.62
N LYS A 2 -34.09 -62.50 8.53
CA LYS A 2 -33.94 -61.68 7.28
C LYS A 2 -34.41 -60.22 7.41
N LEU A 3 -35.43 -59.91 8.22
CA LEU A 3 -35.93 -58.53 8.43
C LEU A 3 -34.95 -57.64 9.20
N SER A 4 -34.31 -58.16 10.26
CA SER A 4 -33.33 -57.42 11.07
C SER A 4 -32.10 -57.00 10.24
N LYS A 5 -31.62 -57.85 9.33
CA LYS A 5 -30.55 -57.50 8.38
C LYS A 5 -30.98 -56.39 7.40
N LYS A 6 -32.23 -56.37 6.92
CA LYS A 6 -32.74 -55.30 6.04
C LYS A 6 -32.88 -53.96 6.78
N ILE A 7 -33.31 -53.96 8.04
CA ILE A 7 -33.43 -52.75 8.87
C ILE A 7 -32.05 -52.18 9.17
N LYS A 8 -31.08 -53.01 9.58
CA LYS A 8 -29.68 -52.59 9.78
C LYS A 8 -29.06 -52.00 8.51
N LYS A 9 -29.32 -52.59 7.33
CA LYS A 9 -28.83 -52.06 6.03
C LYS A 9 -29.48 -50.72 5.64
N LYS A 10 -30.76 -50.50 5.97
CA LYS A 10 -31.42 -49.19 5.77
C LYS A 10 -30.87 -48.13 6.73
N GLN A 11 -30.62 -48.48 8.00
CA GLN A 11 -30.06 -47.57 8.99
C GLN A 11 -28.61 -47.17 8.65
N SER A 12 -27.77 -48.12 8.23
CA SER A 12 -26.39 -47.81 7.79
C SER A 12 -26.37 -46.94 6.53
N ALA A 13 -27.27 -47.17 5.57
CA ALA A 13 -27.41 -46.31 4.39
C ALA A 13 -27.88 -44.89 4.74
N LYS A 14 -28.81 -44.74 5.71
CA LYS A 14 -29.28 -43.43 6.19
C LYS A 14 -28.16 -42.66 6.91
N MET A 15 -27.39 -43.36 7.74
CA MET A 15 -26.23 -42.80 8.45
C MET A 15 -25.12 -42.39 7.48
N GLY A 16 -24.83 -43.22 6.45
CA GLY A 16 -23.89 -42.88 5.38
C GLY A 16 -24.30 -41.61 4.63
N ARG A 17 -25.57 -41.47 4.23
CA ARG A 17 -26.08 -40.25 3.57
C ARG A 17 -25.99 -39.01 4.47
N MET A 18 -26.24 -39.17 5.77
CA MET A 18 -26.15 -38.08 6.75
C MET A 18 -24.69 -37.61 6.93
N LEU A 19 -23.75 -38.54 7.04
CA LEU A 19 -22.31 -38.24 7.11
C LEU A 19 -21.80 -37.55 5.83
N THR A 20 -22.23 -38.01 4.65
CA THR A 20 -21.87 -37.36 3.38
C THR A 20 -22.43 -35.94 3.28
N ARG A 21 -23.68 -35.71 3.68
CA ARG A 21 -24.26 -34.35 3.73
C ARG A 21 -23.51 -33.43 4.69
N LYS A 22 -23.15 -33.94 5.88
CA LYS A 22 -22.35 -33.19 6.86
C LYS A 22 -20.99 -32.81 6.29
N ARG A 23 -20.26 -33.75 5.67
CA ARG A 23 -18.99 -33.47 4.98
C ARG A 23 -19.13 -32.46 3.84
N LEU A 24 -20.18 -32.54 3.03
CA LEU A 24 -20.46 -31.56 1.97
C LEU A 24 -20.73 -30.16 2.53
N SER A 25 -21.48 -30.07 3.63
CA SER A 25 -21.74 -28.79 4.31
C SER A 25 -20.48 -28.19 4.92
N GLU A 26 -19.62 -29.01 5.55
CA GLU A 26 -18.33 -28.60 6.09
C GLU A 26 -17.38 -28.14 4.98
N ASN A 27 -17.34 -28.86 3.86
CA ASN A 27 -16.56 -28.47 2.69
C ASN A 27 -17.07 -27.16 2.07
N ARG A 28 -18.38 -26.95 2.01
CA ARG A 28 -18.98 -25.70 1.55
C ARG A 28 -18.65 -24.53 2.48
N ALA A 29 -18.69 -24.75 3.80
CA ALA A 29 -18.29 -23.75 4.79
C ALA A 29 -16.80 -23.40 4.67
N LYS A 30 -15.92 -24.41 4.54
CA LYS A 30 -14.47 -24.19 4.31
C LYS A 30 -14.21 -23.44 3.00
N ALA A 31 -14.91 -23.79 1.92
CA ALA A 31 -14.83 -23.09 0.64
C ALA A 31 -15.30 -21.63 0.76
N GLN A 32 -16.40 -21.38 1.48
CA GLN A 32 -16.92 -20.03 1.72
C GLN A 32 -15.92 -19.18 2.52
N VAL A 33 -15.31 -19.74 3.57
CA VAL A 33 -14.25 -19.07 4.34
C VAL A 33 -13.06 -18.74 3.45
N ARG A 34 -12.56 -19.70 2.65
CA ARG A 34 -11.46 -19.45 1.69
C ARG A 34 -11.82 -18.34 0.70
N HIS A 35 -13.01 -18.36 0.12
CA HIS A 35 -13.44 -17.31 -0.80
C HIS A 35 -13.58 -15.94 -0.12
N SER A 36 -14.06 -15.90 1.13
CA SER A 36 -14.13 -14.64 1.90
C SER A 36 -12.74 -14.07 2.19
N PHE A 37 -11.79 -14.93 2.57
CA PHE A 37 -10.40 -14.53 2.79
C PHE A 37 -9.74 -14.03 1.50
N ILE A 38 -9.91 -14.75 0.38
CA ILE A 38 -9.40 -14.32 -0.93
C ILE A 38 -10.00 -12.98 -1.34
N ARG A 39 -11.32 -12.79 -1.19
CA ARG A 39 -11.97 -11.51 -1.51
C ARG A 39 -11.41 -10.37 -0.66
N GLN A 40 -11.28 -10.58 0.64
CA GLN A 40 -10.69 -9.60 1.54
C GLN A 40 -9.27 -9.24 1.09
N ASN A 41 -8.43 -10.23 0.82
CA ASN A 41 -7.07 -10.00 0.35
C ASN A 41 -7.01 -9.22 -0.97
N VAL A 42 -7.89 -9.54 -1.93
CA VAL A 42 -7.97 -8.81 -3.20
C VAL A 42 -8.38 -7.35 -2.97
N THR A 43 -9.35 -7.09 -2.09
CA THR A 43 -9.76 -5.73 -1.74
C THR A 43 -8.65 -4.97 -1.03
N GLU A 44 -7.96 -5.59 -0.06
CA GLU A 44 -6.84 -4.98 0.65
C GLU A 44 -5.70 -4.60 -0.32
N MET A 45 -5.35 -5.50 -1.25
CA MET A 45 -4.34 -5.24 -2.28
C MET A 45 -4.76 -4.14 -3.25
N SER A 46 -6.03 -4.09 -3.64
CA SER A 46 -6.56 -3.02 -4.50
C SER A 46 -6.48 -1.65 -3.81
N VAL A 47 -6.86 -1.58 -2.53
CA VAL A 47 -6.74 -0.34 -1.75
C VAL A 47 -5.29 0.09 -1.61
N LYS A 48 -4.38 -0.83 -1.30
CA LYS A 48 -2.95 -0.54 -1.18
C LYS A 48 -2.40 0.00 -2.50
N LYS A 49 -2.73 -0.65 -3.63
CA LYS A 49 -2.29 -0.23 -4.97
C LYS A 49 -2.77 1.18 -5.30
N SER A 50 -4.06 1.45 -5.10
CA SER A 50 -4.64 2.79 -5.33
C SER A 50 -3.96 3.85 -4.47
N ALA A 51 -3.75 3.57 -3.17
CA ALA A 51 -3.09 4.50 -2.26
C ALA A 51 -1.64 4.78 -2.69
N MET A 52 -0.91 3.75 -3.14
CA MET A 52 0.45 3.93 -3.65
C MET A 52 0.47 4.80 -4.91
N GLU A 53 -0.43 4.56 -5.87
CA GLU A 53 -0.53 5.36 -7.10
C GLU A 53 -0.78 6.86 -6.79
N ASP A 54 -1.70 7.15 -5.88
CA ASP A 54 -1.99 8.51 -5.43
C ASP A 54 -0.77 9.14 -4.75
N LEU A 55 -0.09 8.41 -3.87
CA LEU A 55 1.12 8.87 -3.19
C LEU A 55 2.25 9.15 -4.17
N PHE A 56 2.44 8.30 -5.18
CA PHE A 56 3.42 8.54 -6.24
C PHE A 56 3.17 9.87 -6.94
N VAL A 57 1.91 10.16 -7.28
CA VAL A 57 1.54 11.42 -7.93
C VAL A 57 1.87 12.62 -7.02
N ILE A 58 1.55 12.51 -5.72
CA ILE A 58 1.85 13.55 -4.72
C ILE A 58 3.37 13.77 -4.60
N PHE A 59 4.16 12.71 -4.47
CA PHE A 59 5.61 12.82 -4.28
C PHE A 59 6.34 13.33 -5.53
N MET A 60 5.90 12.92 -6.74
CA MET A 60 6.44 13.46 -7.98
C MET A 60 6.13 14.95 -8.12
N ALA A 61 4.92 15.37 -7.78
CA ALA A 61 4.53 16.77 -7.74
C ALA A 61 5.34 17.57 -6.71
N ALA A 62 5.57 16.99 -5.52
CA ALA A 62 6.40 17.60 -4.49
C ALA A 62 7.86 17.76 -4.96
N ALA A 63 8.43 16.76 -5.62
CA ALA A 63 9.78 16.87 -6.19
C ALA A 63 9.86 17.90 -7.32
N HIS A 64 8.82 17.98 -8.16
CA HIS A 64 8.73 19.00 -9.19
C HIS A 64 8.73 20.41 -8.57
N ASP A 65 7.85 20.65 -7.60
CA ASP A 65 7.63 21.97 -7.01
C ASP A 65 8.78 22.40 -6.08
N ALA A 66 9.19 21.52 -5.15
CA ALA A 66 10.19 21.84 -4.15
C ALA A 66 11.64 21.81 -4.68
N LEU A 67 11.93 20.91 -5.63
CA LEU A 67 13.29 20.62 -6.07
C LEU A 67 13.53 20.97 -7.55
N GLY A 68 12.49 21.41 -8.27
CA GLY A 68 12.58 21.79 -9.68
C GLY A 68 12.86 20.59 -10.61
N PHE A 69 12.41 19.39 -10.24
CA PHE A 69 12.65 18.21 -11.06
C PHE A 69 11.88 18.31 -12.38
N GLY A 70 12.63 18.31 -13.49
CA GLY A 70 12.08 18.14 -14.84
C GLY A 70 11.72 16.68 -15.13
N LYS A 71 11.14 16.44 -16.32
CA LYS A 71 10.63 15.12 -16.75
C LYS A 71 11.62 13.97 -16.53
N ASP A 72 12.88 14.16 -16.94
CA ASP A 72 13.89 13.08 -16.86
C ASP A 72 14.27 12.76 -15.42
N ARG A 73 14.38 13.79 -14.57
CA ARG A 73 14.66 13.60 -13.14
C ARG A 73 13.48 12.98 -12.41
N LEU A 74 12.25 13.31 -12.79
CA LEU A 74 11.04 12.67 -12.27
C LEU A 74 10.96 11.19 -12.70
N ALA A 75 11.33 10.87 -13.94
CA ALA A 75 11.41 9.49 -14.40
C ALA A 75 12.45 8.69 -13.60
N ALA A 76 13.67 9.22 -13.45
CA ALA A 76 14.72 8.59 -12.65
C ALA A 76 14.32 8.45 -11.17
N LEU A 77 13.63 9.44 -10.60
CA LEU A 77 13.10 9.38 -9.24
C LEU A 77 12.07 8.26 -9.10
N LYS A 78 11.16 8.15 -10.06
CA LYS A 78 10.14 7.09 -10.08
C LYS A 78 10.77 5.71 -10.13
N GLU A 79 11.77 5.51 -10.96
CA GLU A 79 12.49 4.23 -11.08
C GLU A 79 13.19 3.87 -9.77
N LYS A 80 13.90 4.82 -9.14
CA LYS A 80 14.53 4.62 -7.83
C LYS A 80 13.51 4.26 -6.75
N MET A 81 12.42 5.02 -6.65
CA MET A 81 11.35 4.74 -5.70
C MET A 81 10.78 3.33 -5.87
N LEU A 82 10.51 2.93 -7.12
CA LEU A 82 10.03 1.58 -7.43
C LEU A 82 11.03 0.50 -7.03
N SER A 83 12.33 0.74 -7.26
CA SER A 83 13.40 -0.18 -6.84
C SER A 83 13.41 -0.37 -5.32
N HIS A 84 13.33 0.72 -4.53
CA HIS A 84 13.30 0.62 -3.07
C HIS A 84 12.00 -0.04 -2.56
N LEU A 85 10.85 0.26 -3.18
CA LEU A 85 9.58 -0.42 -2.86
C LEU A 85 9.66 -1.92 -3.14
N GLU A 86 10.33 -2.32 -4.23
CA GLU A 86 10.55 -3.72 -4.57
C GLU A 86 11.47 -4.41 -3.56
N CYS A 87 12.54 -3.75 -3.11
CA CYS A 87 13.39 -4.25 -2.03
C CYS A 87 12.58 -4.48 -0.73
N MET A 88 11.67 -3.55 -0.39
CA MET A 88 10.78 -3.72 0.76
C MET A 88 9.77 -4.86 0.55
N ARG A 89 9.23 -5.00 -0.65
CA ARG A 89 8.29 -6.08 -1.01
C ARG A 89 8.94 -7.45 -0.88
N CYS A 90 10.21 -7.57 -1.26
CA CYS A 90 11.00 -8.80 -1.15
C CYS A 90 11.57 -9.04 0.25
N GLY A 91 11.36 -8.12 1.20
CA GLY A 91 11.86 -8.25 2.57
C GLY A 91 13.38 -8.06 2.71
N LEU A 92 14.04 -7.48 1.72
CA LEU A 92 15.47 -7.19 1.76
C LEU A 92 15.80 -5.99 2.66
N VAL A 93 14.85 -5.05 2.76
CA VAL A 93 14.95 -3.82 3.54
C VAL A 93 13.60 -3.54 4.18
N THR A 94 13.58 -3.01 5.40
CA THR A 94 12.35 -2.53 6.05
C THR A 94 12.29 -1.01 6.07
N VAL A 95 11.10 -0.45 6.33
CA VAL A 95 10.92 1.00 6.52
C VAL A 95 11.82 1.51 7.66
N ALA A 96 11.99 0.72 8.72
CA ALA A 96 12.85 1.08 9.85
C ALA A 96 14.32 1.14 9.46
N ASP A 97 14.79 0.21 8.60
CA ASP A 97 16.17 0.25 8.09
C ASP A 97 16.42 1.51 7.28
N ILE A 98 15.48 1.90 6.41
CA ILE A 98 15.55 3.15 5.64
C ILE A 98 15.57 4.37 6.58
N GLU A 99 14.73 4.38 7.61
CA GLU A 99 14.72 5.49 8.58
C GLU A 99 16.03 5.62 9.36
N ASN A 100 16.68 4.50 9.67
CA ASN A 100 18.00 4.52 10.29
C ASN A 100 19.04 5.11 9.34
N ILE A 101 19.05 4.70 8.06
CA ILE A 101 19.93 5.29 7.04
C ILE A 101 19.70 6.79 6.91
N LEU A 102 18.44 7.24 6.84
CA LEU A 102 18.10 8.66 6.74
C LEU A 102 18.55 9.45 7.99
N ARG A 103 18.48 8.83 9.17
CA ARG A 103 18.95 9.45 10.41
C ARG A 103 20.47 9.58 10.40
N ASP A 104 21.17 8.49 10.09
CA ASP A 104 22.61 8.39 10.22
C ASP A 104 23.32 9.18 9.13
N GLU A 105 22.84 9.09 7.89
CA GLU A 105 23.50 9.72 6.74
C GLU A 105 22.95 11.10 6.40
N ALA A 106 21.67 11.37 6.67
CA ALA A 106 21.01 12.62 6.27
C ALA A 106 20.61 13.51 7.45
N ASN A 107 20.81 13.05 8.69
CA ASN A 107 20.34 13.71 9.92
C ASN A 107 18.86 14.10 9.83
N TYR A 108 18.04 13.19 9.27
CA TYR A 108 16.63 13.41 9.01
C TYR A 108 15.78 12.29 9.62
N GLY A 109 14.75 12.66 10.37
CA GLY A 109 13.77 11.73 10.94
C GLY A 109 12.41 11.89 10.26
N ILE A 110 11.80 10.77 9.86
CA ILE A 110 10.42 10.75 9.39
C ILE A 110 9.50 10.72 10.63
N LEU A 111 8.66 11.74 10.78
CA LEU A 111 7.66 11.78 11.84
C LEU A 111 6.47 10.90 11.46
N ARG A 112 6.12 9.94 12.32
CA ARG A 112 4.94 9.09 12.15
C ARG A 112 3.88 9.41 13.19
N GLU A 113 2.66 9.66 12.74
CA GLU A 113 1.51 9.75 13.63
C GLU A 113 1.01 8.35 14.01
N LYS A 114 1.19 8.01 15.29
CA LYS A 114 0.65 6.79 15.90
C LYS A 114 -0.76 7.05 16.44
N ASN A 115 -1.78 6.95 15.59
CA ASN A 115 -3.17 6.86 16.07
C ASN A 115 -3.55 5.38 16.26
N LYS A 116 -4.06 5.06 17.46
CA LYS A 116 -4.35 3.69 17.91
C LYS A 116 -5.72 3.16 17.45
N ASP A 117 -6.67 4.02 17.12
CA ASP A 117 -8.00 3.63 16.63
C ASP A 117 -8.15 3.89 15.14
N ARG A 118 -7.73 2.91 14.32
CA ARG A 118 -7.82 2.99 12.86
C ARG A 118 -8.57 1.78 12.31
N SER A 119 -9.45 2.04 11.34
CA SER A 119 -10.06 0.96 10.55
C SER A 119 -8.97 0.17 9.81
N ARG A 120 -9.23 -1.11 9.48
CA ARG A 120 -8.31 -1.96 8.70
C ARG A 120 -7.88 -1.29 7.39
N THR A 121 -8.81 -0.64 6.70
CA THR A 121 -8.55 0.10 5.46
C THR A 121 -7.62 1.29 5.69
N THR A 122 -7.81 2.03 6.79
CA THR A 122 -6.93 3.13 7.19
C THR A 122 -5.53 2.63 7.51
N GLU A 123 -5.41 1.50 8.21
CA GLU A 123 -4.13 0.87 8.53
C GLU A 123 -3.33 0.53 7.26
N ILE A 124 -3.98 -0.06 6.25
CA ILE A 124 -3.36 -0.38 4.96
C ILE A 124 -2.86 0.90 4.25
N ARG A 125 -3.68 1.96 4.25
CA ARG A 125 -3.31 3.25 3.65
C ARG A 125 -2.12 3.87 4.38
N MET A 126 -2.12 3.87 5.70
CA MET A 126 -1.00 4.40 6.50
C MET A 126 0.28 3.60 6.29
N LYS A 127 0.18 2.27 6.14
CA LYS A 127 1.34 1.46 5.77
C LYS A 127 1.88 1.83 4.38
N ALA A 128 0.99 2.10 3.41
CA ALA A 128 1.41 2.60 2.11
C ALA A 128 2.07 3.99 2.20
N VAL A 129 1.56 4.89 3.05
CA VAL A 129 2.19 6.18 3.34
C VAL A 129 3.61 5.98 3.86
N ASP A 130 3.80 5.13 4.87
CA ASP A 130 5.12 4.85 5.46
C ASP A 130 6.10 4.29 4.41
N GLU A 131 5.68 3.27 3.64
CA GLU A 131 6.51 2.63 2.62
C GLU A 131 6.89 3.62 1.50
N VAL A 132 5.92 4.35 0.94
CA VAL A 132 6.18 5.27 -0.18
C VAL A 132 6.95 6.50 0.27
N SER A 133 6.69 7.02 1.48
CA SER A 133 7.45 8.14 2.05
C SER A 133 8.91 7.76 2.27
N ALA A 134 9.17 6.59 2.87
CA ALA A 134 10.54 6.11 3.06
C ALA A 134 11.25 5.91 1.70
N ALA A 135 10.58 5.28 0.73
CA ALA A 135 11.11 5.10 -0.62
C ALA A 135 11.43 6.43 -1.30
N PHE A 136 10.57 7.43 -1.17
CA PHE A 136 10.80 8.78 -1.72
C PHE A 136 12.05 9.43 -1.11
N MET A 137 12.16 9.41 0.23
CA MET A 137 13.24 10.07 0.94
C MET A 137 14.60 9.43 0.69
N ILE A 138 14.66 8.09 0.69
CA ILE A 138 15.91 7.38 0.35
C ILE A 138 16.27 7.58 -1.12
N SER A 139 15.29 7.62 -2.03
CA SER A 139 15.56 7.89 -3.45
C SER A 139 16.21 9.26 -3.67
N LEU A 140 15.80 10.27 -2.89
CA LEU A 140 16.39 11.60 -2.94
C LEU A 140 17.82 11.64 -2.38
N LEU A 141 18.07 10.86 -1.33
CA LEU A 141 19.40 10.68 -0.76
C LEU A 141 20.33 9.94 -1.76
N ASP A 142 19.94 8.76 -2.22
CA ASP A 142 20.74 7.89 -3.09
C ASP A 142 20.91 8.44 -4.50
N GLY A 143 19.89 9.15 -5.01
CA GLY A 143 19.92 9.70 -6.37
C GLY A 143 20.67 11.02 -6.49
N TRP A 144 20.56 11.89 -5.48
CA TRP A 144 21.06 13.28 -5.58
C TRP A 144 21.83 13.76 -4.35
N GLY A 145 22.07 12.89 -3.36
CA GLY A 145 22.80 13.23 -2.14
C GLY A 145 22.07 14.22 -1.23
N TYR A 146 20.74 14.33 -1.35
CA TYR A 146 20.00 15.34 -0.59
C TYR A 146 19.95 15.01 0.89
N LYS A 147 20.33 15.99 1.70
CA LYS A 147 20.36 15.91 3.17
C LYS A 147 19.18 16.67 3.79
N LYS A 148 19.15 16.73 5.13
CA LYS A 148 18.10 17.31 5.98
C LYS A 148 17.29 18.46 5.36
N VAL A 149 17.93 19.54 4.90
CA VAL A 149 17.22 20.74 4.43
C VAL A 149 16.40 20.46 3.17
N ARG A 150 16.99 19.80 2.16
CA ARG A 150 16.29 19.51 0.90
C ARG A 150 15.25 18.40 1.08
N LEU A 151 15.57 17.41 1.91
CA LEU A 151 14.64 16.37 2.32
C LEU A 151 13.42 16.95 3.03
N ALA A 152 13.62 17.80 4.05
CA ALA A 152 12.54 18.47 4.75
C ALA A 152 11.67 19.31 3.81
N ARG A 153 12.29 20.02 2.86
CA ARG A 153 11.56 20.83 1.87
C ARG A 153 10.67 19.97 0.98
N ALA A 154 11.19 18.86 0.45
CA ALA A 154 10.43 17.94 -0.39
C ALA A 154 9.30 17.25 0.38
N HIS A 155 9.57 16.81 1.62
CA HIS A 155 8.58 16.19 2.48
C HIS A 155 7.47 17.18 2.89
N LYS A 156 7.83 18.43 3.18
CA LYS A 156 6.86 19.49 3.46
C LYS A 156 5.95 19.74 2.25
N ALA A 157 6.52 19.87 1.06
CA ALA A 157 5.72 20.07 -0.16
C ALA A 157 4.74 18.92 -0.42
N ALA A 158 5.13 17.67 -0.15
CA ALA A 158 4.21 16.53 -0.23
C ALA A 158 3.05 16.64 0.79
N GLY A 159 3.34 17.11 2.01
CA GLY A 159 2.33 17.41 3.02
C GLY A 159 1.38 18.53 2.58
N ASP A 160 1.91 19.63 2.06
CA ASP A 160 1.13 20.77 1.58
C ASP A 160 0.20 20.35 0.41
N ILE A 161 0.70 19.57 -0.55
CA ILE A 161 -0.12 19.00 -1.64
C ILE A 161 -1.21 18.08 -1.09
N SER A 162 -0.91 17.27 -0.08
CA SER A 162 -1.89 16.37 0.55
C SER A 162 -3.02 17.16 1.23
N VAL A 163 -2.69 18.26 1.90
CA VAL A 163 -3.68 19.18 2.49
C VAL A 163 -4.53 19.86 1.42
N GLN A 164 -3.92 20.30 0.31
CA GLN A 164 -4.65 20.91 -0.80
C GLN A 164 -5.62 19.94 -1.47
N LEU A 165 -5.23 18.67 -1.62
CA LEU A 165 -6.10 17.60 -2.10
C LEU A 165 -7.26 17.34 -1.14
N ALA A 166 -6.99 17.30 0.17
CA ALA A 166 -8.02 17.11 1.19
C ALA A 166 -9.05 18.26 1.22
N ASN A 167 -8.59 19.49 1.01
CA ASN A 167 -9.45 20.69 0.97
C ASN A 167 -10.10 20.93 -0.41
N GLY A 168 -9.80 20.11 -1.41
CA GLY A 168 -10.37 20.20 -2.76
C GLY A 168 -9.84 21.37 -3.61
N THR A 169 -8.85 22.13 -3.12
CA THR A 169 -8.23 23.22 -3.89
C THR A 169 -7.38 22.70 -5.05
N LEU A 170 -6.83 21.49 -4.88
CA LEU A 170 -6.08 20.76 -5.88
C LEU A 170 -6.78 19.44 -6.22
N THR A 171 -6.64 18.97 -7.45
CA THR A 171 -7.17 17.66 -7.88
C THR A 171 -6.06 16.82 -8.51
N PHE A 172 -6.16 15.50 -8.40
CA PHE A 172 -5.20 14.59 -9.04
C PHE A 172 -5.10 14.80 -10.56
N ALA A 173 -6.20 15.21 -11.22
CA ALA A 173 -6.18 15.53 -12.64
C ALA A 173 -5.27 16.73 -12.94
N LYS A 174 -5.37 17.81 -12.15
CA LYS A 174 -4.50 18.99 -12.28
C LYS A 174 -3.03 18.64 -12.03
N ILE A 175 -2.75 17.82 -11.01
CA ILE A 175 -1.38 17.38 -10.73
C ILE A 175 -0.81 16.58 -11.91
N LYS A 176 -1.58 15.63 -12.44
CA LYS A 176 -1.14 14.81 -13.58
C LYS A 176 -0.87 15.68 -14.80
N ASP A 177 -1.72 16.66 -15.08
CA ASP A 177 -1.54 17.62 -16.18
C ASP A 177 -0.23 18.41 -16.05
N VAL A 178 0.05 18.95 -14.85
CA VAL A 178 1.32 19.62 -14.51
C VAL A 178 2.53 18.73 -14.79
N LEU A 179 2.48 17.48 -14.34
CA LEU A 179 3.57 16.52 -14.51
C LEU A 179 3.78 16.11 -15.97
N THR A 180 2.74 16.16 -16.81
CA THR A 180 2.83 15.85 -18.25
C THR A 180 3.25 17.05 -19.10
N ASN A 181 2.78 18.26 -18.77
CA ASN A 181 2.82 19.41 -19.66
C ASN A 181 3.81 20.52 -19.25
N LYS A 182 4.71 20.28 -18.27
CA LYS A 182 5.71 21.25 -17.76
C LYS A 182 5.10 22.55 -17.20
N VAL A 183 3.87 22.54 -16.71
CA VAL A 183 3.22 23.73 -16.13
C VAL A 183 3.56 23.78 -14.64
N LYS A 184 4.17 24.84 -14.14
CA LYS A 184 4.34 25.03 -12.68
C LYS A 184 2.95 25.09 -12.01
N PHE A 185 2.83 24.62 -10.77
CA PHE A 185 1.66 24.98 -9.96
C PHE A 185 1.61 26.50 -9.88
N ALA A 186 0.53 27.11 -10.38
CA ALA A 186 0.36 28.55 -10.33
C ALA A 186 0.41 29.00 -8.87
N ALA A 187 1.24 30.01 -8.63
CA ALA A 187 1.41 30.68 -7.33
C ALA A 187 0.12 31.32 -6.83
#